data_AF-A0A6L4WSY7-F1
#
_entry.id   AF-A0A6L4WSY7-F1
#
_cell.length_a   1.000
_cell.length_b   1.000
_cell.length_c   1.000
_cell.angle_alpha   90.00
_cell.angle_beta   90.00
_cell.angle_gamma   90.00
#
_symmetry.space_group_name_H-M   'P 1'
#
loop_
_entity.id
_entity.type
_entity.pdbx_description
1 polymer ?
#
loop_
_entity_poly.entity_id
_entity_poly.type
_entity_poly.pdbx_seq_one_letter_code
_entity_poly.pdbx_strand_id
1 'polypeptide(L)'
;MNKIQSFPNAQQVKSDIKDKYTTSDKLEEWENFAIKMIKVYEVREHKREEQERKCLHCQEDLHPDNRSNSLHHLDYDHICKNKDRPHKYRVKEKNDDIEIPPCKSCKEESPKLFNQCMDKIVYVHQECHNVIHEIEEPVDKDGNLIF
;
A
#
# COMPACT_ATOMS: atom_id res chain seq x y z
N MET A 1 -22.29 -19.67 25.48
CA MET A 1 -22.31 -19.05 24.13
C MET A 1 -21.08 -18.17 24.02
N ASN A 2 -20.02 -18.65 23.36
CA ASN A 2 -18.81 -17.85 23.16
C ASN A 2 -19.07 -16.86 22.02
N LYS A 3 -18.98 -15.57 22.32
CA LYS A 3 -19.01 -14.51 21.30
C LYS A 3 -17.67 -14.56 20.56
N ILE A 4 -17.71 -14.90 19.28
CA ILE A 4 -16.58 -14.75 18.35
C ILE A 4 -16.40 -13.24 18.16
N GLN A 5 -15.26 -12.67 18.55
CA GLN A 5 -14.84 -11.36 18.07
C GLN A 5 -14.05 -11.60 16.79
N SER A 6 -14.67 -11.38 15.64
CA SER A 6 -13.98 -11.37 14.36
C SER A 6 -13.06 -10.15 14.30
N PHE A 7 -11.75 -10.36 14.19
CA PHE A 7 -10.86 -9.31 13.73
C PHE A 7 -11.10 -9.12 12.22
N PRO A 8 -11.28 -7.88 11.74
CA PRO A 8 -11.51 -7.65 10.32
C PRO A 8 -10.24 -8.02 9.55
N ASN A 9 -10.38 -8.86 8.51
CA ASN A 9 -9.29 -9.14 7.59
C ASN A 9 -8.86 -7.85 6.86
N ALA A 10 -7.64 -7.80 6.31
CA ALA A 10 -7.08 -6.61 5.67
C ALA A 10 -7.98 -6.05 4.53
N GLN A 11 -8.73 -6.90 3.85
CA GLN A 11 -9.69 -6.49 2.81
C GLN A 11 -10.89 -5.74 3.40
N GLN A 12 -11.44 -6.22 4.52
CA GLN A 12 -12.53 -5.57 5.23
C GLN A 12 -12.07 -4.23 5.81
N VAL A 13 -10.89 -4.17 6.44
CA VAL A 13 -10.30 -2.91 6.94
C VAL A 13 -10.16 -1.89 5.82
N LYS A 14 -9.62 -2.32 4.67
CA LYS A 14 -9.50 -1.45 3.48
C LYS A 14 -10.86 -0.97 2.96
N SER A 15 -11.87 -1.84 2.97
CA SER A 15 -13.24 -1.50 2.54
C SER A 15 -13.87 -0.48 3.48
N ASP A 16 -13.82 -0.69 4.79
CA ASP A 16 -14.41 0.20 5.79
C ASP A 16 -13.76 1.59 5.73
N ILE A 17 -12.44 1.64 5.54
CA ILE A 17 -11.71 2.90 5.38
C ILE A 17 -12.07 3.58 4.05
N LYS A 18 -12.24 2.83 2.97
CA LYS A 18 -12.74 3.39 1.70
C LYS A 18 -14.11 4.04 1.87
N ASP A 19 -15.02 3.39 2.59
CA ASP A 19 -16.38 3.89 2.83
C ASP A 19 -16.36 5.16 3.68
N LYS A 20 -15.49 5.21 4.70
CA LYS A 20 -15.20 6.43 5.49
C LYS A 20 -14.81 7.59 4.59
N TYR A 21 -13.88 7.38 3.66
CA TYR A 21 -13.38 8.46 2.80
C TYR A 21 -14.35 8.86 1.68
N THR A 22 -15.14 7.91 1.19
CA THR A 22 -16.27 8.16 0.28
C THR A 22 -17.27 9.13 0.90
N THR A 23 -17.61 8.93 2.17
CA THR A 23 -18.55 9.78 2.90
C THR A 23 -17.99 11.18 3.20
N SER A 24 -16.66 11.32 3.27
CA SER A 24 -15.98 12.59 3.59
C SER A 24 -15.55 13.42 2.37
N ASP A 25 -15.96 13.02 1.16
CA ASP A 25 -15.53 13.61 -0.12
C ASP A 25 -14.00 13.64 -0.33
N LYS A 26 -13.28 12.64 0.21
CA LYS A 26 -11.81 12.50 0.10
C LYS A 26 -11.38 11.20 -0.56
N LEU A 27 -12.29 10.60 -1.33
CA LEU A 27 -12.06 9.30 -1.96
C LEU A 27 -10.89 9.38 -2.93
N GLU A 28 -10.75 10.46 -3.71
CA GLU A 28 -9.66 10.59 -4.68
C GLU A 28 -8.28 10.65 -4.00
N GLU A 29 -8.15 11.41 -2.91
CA GLU A 29 -6.91 11.50 -2.14
C GLU A 29 -6.55 10.16 -1.47
N TRP A 30 -7.57 9.43 -1.00
CA TRP A 30 -7.38 8.08 -0.49
C TRP A 30 -6.96 7.12 -1.60
N GLU A 31 -7.61 7.11 -2.76
CA GLU A 31 -7.26 6.26 -3.90
C GLU A 31 -5.85 6.57 -4.43
N ASN A 32 -5.46 7.85 -4.43
CA ASN A 32 -4.11 8.26 -4.78
C ASN A 32 -3.08 7.56 -3.88
N PHE A 33 -3.31 7.49 -2.57
CA PHE A 33 -2.43 6.79 -1.63
C PHE A 33 -2.57 5.25 -1.67
N ALA A 34 -3.78 4.73 -1.50
CA ALA A 34 -4.07 3.32 -1.26
C ALA A 34 -4.03 2.45 -2.53
N ILE A 35 -4.16 3.04 -3.73
CA ILE A 35 -4.30 2.29 -4.98
C ILE A 35 -3.31 2.74 -6.05
N LYS A 36 -3.17 4.06 -6.29
CA LYS A 36 -2.41 4.57 -7.43
C LYS A 36 -0.92 4.71 -7.12
N MET A 37 -0.56 5.22 -5.93
CA MET A 37 0.83 5.45 -5.53
C MET A 37 1.69 4.17 -5.58
N ILE A 38 1.14 3.01 -5.22
CA ILE A 38 1.87 1.73 -5.25
C ILE A 38 2.30 1.30 -6.67
N LYS A 39 1.76 1.92 -7.71
CA LYS A 39 2.13 1.68 -9.12
C LYS A 39 3.25 2.61 -9.60
N VAL A 40 3.62 3.61 -8.80
CA VAL A 40 4.64 4.61 -9.16
C VAL A 40 6.04 4.03 -8.94
N TYR A 41 6.88 4.12 -9.97
CA TYR A 41 8.25 3.58 -9.93
C TYR A 41 9.10 4.26 -8.85
N GLU A 42 9.05 5.59 -8.77
CA GLU A 42 9.82 6.38 -7.82
C GLU A 42 9.50 6.03 -6.36
N VAL A 43 8.27 5.61 -6.07
CA VAL A 43 7.87 5.15 -4.74
C VAL A 43 8.53 3.81 -4.40
N ARG A 44 8.53 2.87 -5.36
CA ARG A 44 9.16 1.56 -5.20
C ARG A 44 10.66 1.67 -5.01
N GLU A 45 11.33 2.46 -5.85
CA GLU A 45 12.77 2.67 -5.73
C GLU A 45 13.14 3.39 -4.44
N HIS A 46 12.38 4.42 -4.04
CA HIS A 46 12.65 5.10 -2.79
C HIS A 46 12.58 4.14 -1.60
N LYS A 47 11.54 3.31 -1.51
CA LYS A 47 11.42 2.32 -0.43
C LYS A 47 12.49 1.24 -0.49
N ARG A 48 12.86 0.79 -1.69
CA ARG A 48 13.96 -0.14 -1.90
C ARG A 48 15.28 0.41 -1.36
N GLU A 49 15.58 1.69 -1.61
CA GLU A 49 16.79 2.35 -1.11
C GLU A 49 16.73 2.59 0.40
N GLU A 50 15.60 3.09 0.91
CA GLU A 50 15.37 3.37 2.34
C GLU A 50 15.53 2.12 3.21
N GLN A 51 15.08 0.96 2.70
CA GLN A 51 15.18 -0.33 3.39
C GLN A 51 16.50 -1.07 3.10
N GLU A 52 17.51 -0.40 2.53
CA GLU A 52 18.80 -1.00 2.21
C GLU A 52 18.69 -2.26 1.31
N ARG A 53 17.68 -2.28 0.43
CA ARG A 53 17.32 -3.42 -0.43
C ARG A 53 16.94 -4.69 0.32
N LYS A 54 16.52 -4.60 1.58
CA LYS A 54 16.04 -5.72 2.38
C LYS A 54 14.51 -5.78 2.45
N CYS A 55 13.97 -6.99 2.40
CA CYS A 55 12.57 -7.25 2.69
C CYS A 55 12.34 -7.10 4.20
N LEU A 56 11.45 -6.20 4.61
CA LEU A 56 11.21 -5.97 6.05
C LEU A 56 10.55 -7.15 6.77
N HIS A 57 9.95 -8.09 6.04
CA HIS A 57 9.35 -9.28 6.64
C HIS A 57 10.39 -10.36 6.97
N CYS A 58 11.19 -10.78 5.98
CA CYS A 58 12.13 -11.89 6.14
C CYS A 58 13.60 -11.47 6.29
N GLN A 59 13.92 -10.18 6.13
CA GLN A 59 15.26 -9.60 6.19
C GLN A 59 16.24 -10.06 5.09
N GLU A 60 15.77 -10.85 4.13
CA GLU A 60 16.54 -11.21 2.94
C GLU A 60 16.55 -10.10 1.88
N ASP A 61 17.48 -10.18 0.93
CA ASP A 61 17.58 -9.21 -0.17
C ASP A 61 16.30 -9.22 -1.03
N LEU A 62 15.75 -8.04 -1.30
CA LEU A 62 14.69 -7.85 -2.28
C LEU A 62 15.18 -8.30 -3.65
N HIS A 63 14.27 -8.91 -4.43
CA HIS A 63 14.63 -9.30 -5.79
C HIS A 63 15.07 -8.07 -6.61
N PRO A 64 16.02 -8.23 -7.54
CA PRO A 64 16.51 -7.12 -8.35
C PRO A 64 15.42 -6.55 -9.27
N ASP A 65 14.38 -7.32 -9.59
CA ASP A 65 13.24 -6.87 -10.39
C ASP A 65 12.11 -6.29 -9.52
N ASN A 66 11.27 -5.43 -10.10
CA ASN A 66 10.15 -4.80 -9.39
C ASN A 66 8.86 -5.63 -9.38
N ARG A 67 8.80 -6.76 -10.11
CA ARG A 67 7.59 -7.60 -10.25
C ARG A 67 7.51 -8.66 -9.16
N SER A 68 8.64 -9.16 -8.71
CA SER A 68 8.75 -10.14 -7.63
C SER A 68 8.67 -9.51 -6.24
N ASN A 69 8.47 -8.19 -6.16
CA ASN A 69 8.38 -7.43 -4.92
C ASN A 69 7.13 -6.53 -4.93
N SER A 70 6.52 -6.35 -3.77
CA SER A 70 5.28 -5.59 -3.59
C SER A 70 5.36 -4.60 -2.44
N LEU A 71 4.70 -3.47 -2.63
CA LEU A 71 4.48 -2.50 -1.56
C LEU A 71 3.28 -2.96 -0.74
N HIS A 72 3.49 -3.14 0.56
CA HIS A 72 2.48 -3.47 1.54
C HIS A 72 2.14 -2.21 2.34
N HIS A 73 0.84 -1.94 2.53
CA HIS A 73 0.37 -0.85 3.38
C HIS A 73 0.31 -1.32 4.83
N LEU A 74 0.99 -0.60 5.72
CA LEU A 74 0.88 -0.81 7.17
C LEU A 74 -0.42 -0.20 7.75
N ASP A 75 -0.98 0.78 7.04
CA ASP A 75 -2.14 1.54 7.46
C ASP A 75 -2.84 2.13 6.23
N TYR A 76 -4.13 1.83 6.07
CA TYR A 76 -4.96 2.37 5.00
C TYR A 76 -5.63 3.70 5.37
N ASP A 77 -5.61 4.12 6.65
CA ASP A 77 -6.24 5.35 7.15
C ASP A 77 -5.35 6.58 6.91
N HIS A 78 -4.99 6.79 5.65
CA HIS A 78 -4.17 7.90 5.19
C HIS A 78 -4.67 8.42 3.84
N ILE A 79 -4.45 9.71 3.58
CA ILE A 79 -4.82 10.35 2.33
C ILE A 79 -3.61 11.07 1.73
N CYS A 80 -3.48 11.03 0.41
CA CYS A 80 -2.49 11.83 -0.29
C CYS A 80 -2.83 13.32 -0.15
N LYS A 81 -1.94 14.09 0.48
CA LYS A 81 -2.14 15.55 0.66
C LYS A 81 -1.53 16.38 -0.46
N ASN A 82 -0.88 15.76 -1.44
CA ASN A 82 -0.43 16.48 -2.61
C ASN A 82 -1.66 16.90 -3.44
N LYS A 83 -1.74 18.19 -3.76
CA LYS A 83 -2.83 18.79 -4.54
C LYS A 83 -2.52 18.85 -6.03
N ASP A 84 -1.30 18.49 -6.43
CA ASP A 84 -0.93 18.42 -7.83
C ASP A 84 -1.75 17.36 -8.55
N ARG A 85 -2.15 17.68 -9.78
CA ARG A 85 -2.97 16.77 -10.58
C ARG A 85 -2.20 15.49 -10.90
N PRO A 86 -2.83 14.31 -10.78
CA PRO A 86 -2.28 13.07 -11.31
C PRO A 86 -1.86 13.23 -12.78
N HIS A 87 -0.76 12.59 -13.14
CA HIS A 87 -0.36 12.49 -14.54
C HIS A 87 -0.91 11.18 -15.12
N LYS A 88 -1.37 11.24 -16.37
CA LYS A 88 -1.74 10.05 -17.11
C LYS A 88 -0.47 9.32 -17.53
N TYR A 89 -0.35 8.07 -17.13
CA TYR A 89 0.70 7.18 -17.60
C TYR A 89 0.09 5.95 -18.27
N ARG A 90 0.59 5.62 -19.45
CA ARG A 90 0.14 4.43 -20.18
C ARG A 90 0.82 3.20 -19.61
N VAL A 91 0.07 2.33 -18.93
CA VAL A 91 0.60 1.04 -18.51
C VAL A 91 0.57 0.09 -19.70
N LYS A 92 1.75 -0.34 -20.15
CA LYS A 92 1.93 -1.21 -21.34
C LYS A 92 1.10 -2.49 -21.32
N GLU A 93 0.67 -2.96 -20.14
CA GLU A 93 0.00 -4.26 -19.97
C GLU A 93 -1.51 -4.25 -20.23
N LYS A 94 -2.20 -3.09 -20.24
CA LYS A 94 -3.67 -3.07 -20.36
C LYS A 94 -4.24 -2.17 -21.45
N ASN A 95 -3.41 -1.48 -22.25
CA ASN A 95 -3.83 -0.45 -23.22
C ASN A 95 -4.65 0.73 -22.65
N ASP A 96 -4.98 0.71 -21.36
CA ASP A 96 -5.65 1.78 -20.65
C ASP A 96 -4.63 2.74 -20.02
N ASP A 97 -4.92 4.04 -20.11
CA ASP A 97 -4.18 5.06 -19.38
C ASP A 97 -4.58 5.00 -17.91
N ILE A 98 -3.58 4.83 -17.03
CA ILE A 98 -3.79 4.88 -15.58
C ILE A 98 -3.30 6.24 -15.10
N GLU A 99 -4.16 6.96 -14.41
CA GLU A 99 -3.75 8.17 -13.69
C GLU A 99 -2.98 7.77 -12.43
N ILE A 100 -1.74 8.26 -12.33
CA ILE A 100 -0.88 8.06 -11.17
C ILE A 100 -0.52 9.42 -10.55
N PRO A 101 -0.44 9.51 -9.21
CA PRO A 101 -0.04 10.74 -8.55
C PRO A 101 1.41 11.12 -8.94
N PRO A 102 1.74 12.43 -8.99
CA PRO A 102 3.06 12.92 -9.36
C PRO A 102 4.06 12.78 -8.20
N CYS A 103 4.27 11.56 -7.70
CA CYS A 103 5.08 11.32 -6.50
C CYS A 103 6.54 11.75 -6.66
N LYS A 104 7.07 11.76 -7.89
CA LYS A 104 8.41 12.29 -8.18
C LYS A 104 8.49 13.78 -7.83
N SER A 105 7.63 14.60 -8.42
CA SER A 105 7.56 16.04 -8.13
C SER A 105 7.23 16.28 -6.65
N CYS A 106 6.32 15.49 -6.08
CA CYS A 106 5.98 15.57 -4.65
C CYS A 106 7.21 15.37 -3.74
N LYS A 107 8.08 14.41 -4.06
CA LYS A 107 9.33 14.16 -3.31
C LYS A 107 10.27 15.36 -3.35
N GLU A 108 10.35 16.04 -4.49
CA GLU A 108 11.24 17.19 -4.72
C GLU A 108 10.67 18.48 -4.09
N GLU A 109 9.39 18.76 -4.32
CA GLU A 109 8.73 20.02 -3.96
C GLU A 109 8.15 20.00 -2.55
N SER A 110 7.74 18.84 -2.05
CA SER A 110 7.06 18.65 -0.76
C SER A 110 7.52 17.37 -0.04
N PRO A 111 8.83 17.23 0.26
CA PRO A 111 9.41 16.00 0.83
C PRO A 111 8.73 15.55 2.14
N LYS A 112 8.25 16.50 2.96
CA LYS A 112 7.50 16.19 4.18
C LYS A 112 6.17 15.48 3.91
N LEU A 113 5.45 15.85 2.85
CA LEU A 113 4.20 15.20 2.47
C LEU A 113 4.47 13.83 1.86
N PHE A 114 5.50 13.73 1.02
CA PHE A 114 5.94 12.46 0.45
C PHE A 114 6.30 11.46 1.55
N ASN A 115 7.11 11.87 2.54
CA ASN A 115 7.52 10.99 3.64
C ASN A 115 6.33 10.53 4.50
N GLN A 116 5.30 11.36 4.69
CA GLN A 116 4.07 10.92 5.39
C GLN A 116 3.40 9.72 4.72
N CYS A 117 3.43 9.65 3.38
CA CYS A 117 2.95 8.47 2.66
C CYS A 117 3.91 7.29 2.79
N MET A 118 5.23 7.56 2.76
CA MET A 118 6.26 6.52 2.86
C MET A 118 6.26 5.84 4.21
N ASP A 119 6.04 6.55 5.31
CA ASP A 119 5.99 5.99 6.67
C ASP A 119 4.87 4.95 6.86
N LYS A 120 3.93 4.87 5.91
CA LYS A 120 2.75 3.99 5.97
C LYS A 120 2.85 2.76 5.06
N ILE A 121 3.98 2.57 4.38
CA ILE A 121 4.19 1.45 3.47
C ILE A 121 5.57 0.81 3.67
N VAL A 122 5.66 -0.46 3.33
CA VAL A 122 6.92 -1.22 3.31
C VAL A 122 7.05 -1.98 2.00
N TYR A 123 8.28 -2.29 1.60
CA TYR A 123 8.58 -3.07 0.41
C TYR A 123 9.02 -4.48 0.80
N VAL A 124 8.33 -5.49 0.27
CA VAL A 124 8.52 -6.90 0.63
C VAL A 124 8.52 -7.76 -0.62
N HIS A 125 9.01 -9.00 -0.52
CA HIS A 125 8.82 -9.98 -1.59
C HIS A 125 7.33 -10.23 -1.82
N GLN A 126 6.95 -10.59 -3.05
CA GLN A 126 5.57 -10.94 -3.36
C GLN A 126 5.08 -12.15 -2.53
N GLU A 127 5.96 -13.10 -2.25
CA GLU A 127 5.66 -14.26 -1.41
C GLU A 127 5.42 -13.85 0.05
N CYS A 128 6.32 -13.04 0.62
CA CYS A 128 6.13 -12.48 1.97
C CYS A 128 4.87 -11.63 2.07
N HIS A 129 4.56 -10.85 1.03
CA HIS A 129 3.32 -10.08 0.97
C HIS A 129 2.09 -11.00 1.10
N ASN A 130 2.06 -12.12 0.39
CA ASN A 130 0.95 -13.06 0.46
C ASN A 130 0.84 -13.70 1.86
N VAL A 131 1.98 -14.09 2.46
CA VAL A 131 2.03 -14.61 3.83
C VAL A 131 1.50 -13.58 4.84
N ILE A 132 1.85 -12.29 4.68
CA ILE A 132 1.33 -11.24 5.55
C ILE A 132 -0.21 -11.19 5.46
N HIS A 133 -0.79 -11.22 4.25
CA HIS A 133 -2.25 -11.25 4.08
C HIS A 133 -2.88 -12.52 4.65
N GLU A 134 -2.22 -13.68 4.54
CA GLU A 134 -2.67 -14.96 5.11
C GLU A 134 -2.62 -14.98 6.65
N ILE A 135 -1.65 -14.31 7.28
CA ILE A 135 -1.58 -14.18 8.74
C ILE A 135 -2.58 -13.12 9.24
N GLU A 136 -2.91 -12.13 8.41
CA GLU A 136 -3.98 -11.17 8.66
C GLU A 136 -5.39 -11.74 8.42
N GLU A 137 -5.51 -13.03 8.04
CA GLU A 137 -6.78 -13.74 8.01
C GLU A 137 -7.33 -14.02 9.41
N PRO A 138 -8.66 -14.13 9.59
CA PRO A 138 -9.26 -14.26 10.91
C PRO A 138 -8.76 -15.51 11.62
N VAL A 139 -7.96 -15.28 12.65
CA VAL A 139 -7.65 -16.29 13.65
C VAL A 139 -8.77 -16.36 14.68
N ASP A 140 -9.08 -17.55 15.16
CA ASP A 140 -9.93 -17.69 16.33
C ASP A 140 -9.23 -17.09 17.57
N LYS A 141 -9.97 -16.99 18.69
CA LYS A 141 -9.45 -16.50 19.98
C LYS A 141 -8.23 -17.28 20.52
N ASP A 142 -7.96 -18.44 19.95
CA ASP A 142 -6.89 -19.36 20.33
C ASP A 142 -5.73 -19.33 19.32
N GLY A 143 -5.78 -18.44 18.32
CA GLY A 143 -4.73 -18.22 17.32
C GLY A 143 -4.76 -19.19 16.14
N ASN A 144 -5.84 -19.96 15.94
CA ASN A 144 -5.95 -20.91 14.83
C ASN A 144 -6.56 -20.25 13.60
N LEU A 145 -6.04 -20.60 12.42
CA LEU A 145 -6.64 -20.23 11.14
C LEU A 145 -8.04 -20.85 11.00
N ILE A 146 -9.01 -20.02 10.64
CA ILE A 146 -10.39 -20.45 10.37
C ILE A 146 -10.50 -20.79 8.88
N PHE A 147 -10.57 -22.09 8.55
CA PHE A 147 -10.88 -22.59 7.20
C PHE A 147 -12.39 -22.78 6.99
#